data_AF-A0A7L8RPG9-F1
#
_entry.id   AF-A0A7L8RPG9-F1
#
_cell.length_a   1.000
_cell.length_b   1.000
_cell.length_c   1.000
_cell.angle_alpha   90.00
_cell.angle_beta   90.00
_cell.angle_gamma   90.00
#
_symmetry.space_group_name_H-M   'P 1'
#
loop_
_entity.id
_entity.type
_entity.pdbx_description
1 polymer ?
#
loop_
_entity_poly.entity_id
_entity_poly.type
_entity_poly.pdbx_seq_one_letter_code
_entity_poly.pdbx_strand_id
1 'polypeptide(L)'
;MPKLRRLRDDAYNRQDGHCWYCGRLMSPADGIDSSRCTAEHLLPQCEGGKDKRDNVVAACWLCNSRRHRRKVPLSPEAYYIHVRALIAEGRWHVRCWMPDRILS
;
A
#
# COMPACT_ATOMS: atom_id res chain seq x y z
N MET A 1 -4.09 -18.54 2.72
CA MET A 1 -5.53 -18.63 2.40
C MET A 1 -5.78 -18.25 0.95
N PRO A 2 -6.32 -19.14 0.10
CA PRO A 2 -6.56 -18.87 -1.34
C PRO A 2 -7.50 -17.68 -1.61
N LYS A 3 -8.37 -17.37 -0.65
CA LYS A 3 -9.38 -16.31 -0.75
C LYS A 3 -8.78 -14.91 -0.89
N LEU A 4 -7.79 -14.57 -0.06
CA LEU A 4 -7.16 -13.24 -0.08
C LEU A 4 -6.35 -13.01 -1.36
N ARG A 5 -5.76 -14.07 -1.94
CA ARG A 5 -5.08 -14.01 -3.23
C ARG A 5 -6.04 -13.59 -4.35
N ARG A 6 -7.21 -14.21 -4.43
CA ARG A 6 -8.23 -13.84 -5.43
C ARG A 6 -8.74 -12.41 -5.24
N LEU A 7 -8.94 -11.98 -3.99
CA LEU A 7 -9.37 -10.61 -3.69
C LEU A 7 -8.32 -9.57 -4.09
N ARG A 8 -7.04 -9.87 -3.84
CA ARG A 8 -5.92 -9.05 -4.33
C ARG A 8 -5.93 -8.94 -5.85
N ASP A 9 -6.05 -10.06 -6.54
CA ASP A 9 -5.97 -10.10 -8.00
C ASP A 9 -7.18 -9.37 -8.64
N ASP A 10 -8.39 -9.52 -8.09
CA ASP A 10 -9.56 -8.72 -8.51
C ASP A 10 -9.38 -7.22 -8.23
N ALA A 11 -8.88 -6.85 -7.05
CA ALA A 11 -8.62 -5.45 -6.73
C ALA A 11 -7.53 -4.85 -7.62
N TYR A 12 -6.47 -5.59 -7.93
CA TYR A 12 -5.42 -5.18 -8.86
C TYR A 12 -6.02 -4.85 -10.23
N ASN A 13 -6.86 -5.73 -10.77
CA ASN A 13 -7.50 -5.53 -12.07
C ASN A 13 -8.46 -4.35 -12.06
N ARG A 14 -9.28 -4.19 -11.01
CA ARG A 14 -10.18 -3.03 -10.85
C ARG A 14 -9.46 -1.68 -10.73
N GLN A 15 -8.19 -1.70 -10.34
CA GLN A 15 -7.37 -0.51 -10.15
C GLN A 15 -6.38 -0.30 -11.31
N ASP A 16 -6.54 -1.02 -12.42
CA ASP A 16 -5.63 -0.97 -13.57
C ASP A 16 -4.16 -1.18 -13.16
N GLY A 17 -3.92 -2.01 -12.15
CA GLY A 17 -2.59 -2.27 -11.58
C GLY A 17 -1.99 -1.13 -10.76
N HIS A 18 -2.72 -0.05 -10.49
CA HIS A 18 -2.26 1.08 -9.70
C HIS A 18 -2.54 0.89 -8.20
N CYS A 19 -1.57 1.25 -7.36
CA CYS A 19 -1.73 1.22 -5.91
C CYS A 19 -2.84 2.18 -5.46
N TRP A 20 -3.73 1.71 -4.59
CA TRP A 20 -4.86 2.49 -4.06
C TRP A 20 -4.45 3.83 -3.44
N TYR A 21 -3.31 3.87 -2.73
CA TYR A 21 -2.88 5.07 -2.01
C TYR A 21 -2.00 6.02 -2.85
N CYS A 22 -0.92 5.50 -3.43
CA CYS A 22 0.04 6.35 -4.13
C CYS A 22 -0.28 6.53 -5.62
N GLY A 23 -1.08 5.64 -6.21
CA GLY A 23 -1.39 5.67 -7.65
C GLY A 23 -0.23 5.28 -8.56
N ARG A 24 0.86 4.69 -8.06
CA ARG A 24 1.90 4.10 -8.93
C ARG A 24 1.52 2.70 -9.37
N LEU A 25 1.99 2.31 -10.56
CA LEU A 25 1.96 0.93 -11.03
C LEU A 25 2.65 0.02 -10.00
N MET A 26 1.99 -1.11 -9.73
CA MET A 26 2.50 -2.15 -8.86
C MET A 26 3.19 -3.24 -9.68
N SER A 27 4.26 -3.80 -9.13
CA SER A 27 4.85 -5.02 -9.68
C SER A 27 4.05 -6.26 -9.24
N PRO A 28 4.23 -7.41 -9.91
CA PRO A 28 3.64 -8.67 -9.51
C PRO A 28 3.87 -8.99 -8.03
N ALA A 29 2.96 -9.76 -7.43
CA ALA A 29 2.94 -9.96 -5.99
C ALA A 29 4.09 -10.83 -5.44
N ASP A 30 4.76 -11.59 -6.31
CA ASP A 30 6.01 -12.32 -6.04
C ASP A 30 7.27 -11.46 -6.20
N GLY A 31 7.11 -10.19 -6.59
CA GLY A 31 8.20 -9.22 -6.61
C GLY A 31 8.83 -9.01 -5.22
N ILE A 32 10.06 -8.51 -5.23
CA ILE A 32 10.83 -8.18 -4.01
C ILE A 32 10.91 -6.67 -3.74
N ASP A 33 10.48 -5.85 -4.69
CA ASP A 33 10.58 -4.41 -4.61
C ASP A 33 9.44 -3.77 -3.79
N SER A 34 9.59 -2.47 -3.53
CA SER A 34 8.63 -1.70 -2.73
C SER A 34 7.27 -1.43 -3.42
N SER A 35 7.21 -1.65 -4.74
CA SER A 35 6.01 -1.53 -5.57
C SER A 35 5.20 -2.82 -5.68
N ARG A 36 5.70 -3.97 -5.19
CA ARG A 36 4.98 -5.26 -5.29
C ARG A 36 3.55 -5.18 -4.75
N CYS A 37 2.64 -5.83 -5.46
CA CYS A 37 1.22 -5.85 -5.14
C CYS A 37 0.92 -6.65 -3.86
N THR A 38 0.17 -6.04 -2.95
CA THR A 38 -0.33 -6.67 -1.72
C THR A 38 -1.84 -6.43 -1.58
N ALA A 39 -2.54 -7.34 -0.88
CA ALA A 39 -3.91 -7.08 -0.46
C ALA A 39 -3.90 -6.20 0.79
N GLU A 40 -4.77 -5.20 0.79
CA GLU A 40 -4.96 -4.29 1.90
C GLU A 40 -6.42 -4.27 2.31
N HIS A 41 -6.68 -4.41 3.61
CA HIS A 41 -8.02 -4.28 4.18
C HIS A 41 -8.31 -2.83 4.55
N LEU A 42 -9.44 -2.30 4.07
CA LEU A 42 -9.88 -0.94 4.39
C LEU A 42 -10.36 -0.88 5.85
N LEU A 43 -11.28 -1.77 6.22
CA LEU A 43 -11.66 -2.05 7.61
C LEU A 43 -10.82 -3.21 8.14
N PRO A 44 -10.04 -3.03 9.22
CA PRO A 44 -9.27 -4.09 9.85
C PRO A 44 -10.15 -5.24 10.33
N GLN A 45 -9.63 -6.48 10.29
CA GLN A 45 -10.37 -7.65 10.77
C GLN A 45 -10.72 -7.56 12.26
N CYS A 46 -9.87 -6.94 13.08
CA CYS A 46 -10.14 -6.72 14.51
C CYS A 46 -11.34 -5.79 14.77
N GLU A 47 -11.71 -4.95 13.79
CA GLU A 47 -12.87 -4.07 13.83
C GLU A 47 -14.07 -4.67 13.07
N GLY A 48 -14.03 -5.98 12.77
CA GLY A 48 -15.10 -6.69 12.05
C GLY A 48 -14.95 -6.70 10.53
N GLY A 49 -13.82 -6.22 10.00
CA GLY A 49 -13.48 -6.28 8.58
C GLY A 49 -13.51 -7.70 8.03
N LYS A 50 -14.25 -7.92 6.94
CA LYS A 50 -14.36 -9.23 6.29
C LYS A 50 -13.51 -9.29 5.02
N ASP A 51 -13.08 -10.49 4.65
CA ASP A 51 -12.50 -10.78 3.33
C ASP A 51 -13.58 -10.72 2.24
N LYS A 52 -13.94 -9.49 1.85
CA LYS A 52 -14.92 -9.17 0.82
C LYS A 52 -14.30 -8.20 -0.18
N ARG A 53 -14.82 -8.25 -1.42
CA ARG A 53 -14.37 -7.43 -2.54
C ARG A 53 -14.31 -5.94 -2.22
N ASP A 54 -15.33 -5.43 -1.54
CA ASP A 54 -15.45 -4.00 -1.24
C ASP A 54 -14.59 -3.57 -0.03
N ASN A 55 -14.07 -4.52 0.73
CA ASN A 55 -13.19 -4.25 1.88
C ASN A 55 -11.70 -4.50 1.56
N VAL A 56 -11.38 -5.00 0.36
CA VAL A 56 -10.00 -5.30 -0.05
C VAL A 56 -9.63 -4.49 -1.28
N VAL A 57 -8.54 -3.75 -1.16
CA VAL A 57 -7.88 -3.02 -2.25
C VAL A 57 -6.50 -3.59 -2.50
N ALA A 58 -5.96 -3.35 -3.70
CA ALA A 58 -4.57 -3.61 -4.01
C ALA A 58 -3.72 -2.39 -3.62
N ALA A 59 -2.71 -2.60 -2.79
CA ALA A 59 -1.77 -1.56 -2.40
C ALA A 59 -0.33 -2.06 -2.61
N CYS A 60 0.57 -1.15 -2.98
CA CYS A 60 1.98 -1.52 -3.04
C CYS A 60 2.51 -1.78 -1.62
N TRP A 61 3.51 -2.67 -1.54
CA TRP A 61 4.09 -3.07 -0.27
C TRP A 61 4.57 -1.88 0.58
N LEU A 62 5.14 -0.83 -0.03
CA LEU A 62 5.55 0.39 0.68
C LEU A 62 4.39 1.06 1.39
N CYS A 63 3.29 1.33 0.67
CA CYS A 63 2.15 2.05 1.23
C CYS A 63 1.45 1.21 2.29
N ASN A 64 1.24 -0.07 2.00
CA ASN A 64 0.60 -1.00 2.92
C ASN A 64 1.42 -1.12 4.22
N SER A 65 2.72 -1.43 4.11
CA SER A 65 3.60 -1.57 5.27
C SER A 65 3.72 -0.28 6.09
N ARG A 66 3.79 0.89 5.44
CA ARG A 66 3.85 2.17 6.16
C ARG A 66 2.56 2.48 6.91
N ARG A 67 1.39 2.10 6.40
CA ARG A 67 0.10 2.31 7.09
C ARG A 67 0.06 1.53 8.40
N HIS A 68 0.36 0.23 8.34
CA HIS A 68 0.31 -0.67 9.50
C HIS A 68 1.42 -0.43 10.52
N ARG A 69 2.51 0.27 10.14
CA ARG A 69 3.59 0.68 11.06
C ARG A 69 3.33 2.01 11.78
N ARG A 70 2.25 2.73 11.48
CA ARG A 70 1.94 3.99 12.16
C ARG A 70 1.56 3.74 13.61
N LYS A 71 2.11 4.54 14.52
CA LYS A 71 1.73 4.52 15.95
C LYS A 71 0.27 4.91 16.17
N VAL A 72 -0.19 5.90 15.41
CA VAL A 72 -1.59 6.35 15.38
C VAL A 72 -2.19 5.90 14.04
N PRO A 73 -3.06 4.87 14.05
CA PRO A 73 -3.74 4.40 12.85
C PRO A 73 -4.54 5.53 12.20
N LEU A 74 -4.47 5.62 10.88
CA LEU A 74 -5.35 6.48 10.09
C LEU A 74 -6.38 5.60 9.40
N SER A 75 -7.60 6.13 9.22
CA SER A 75 -8.55 5.53 8.29
C SER A 75 -7.93 5.44 6.89
N PRO A 76 -8.37 4.51 6.04
CA PRO A 76 -7.88 4.42 4.67
C PRO A 76 -7.95 5.75 3.92
N GLU A 77 -9.03 6.51 4.09
CA GLU A 77 -9.27 7.80 3.44
C GLU A 77 -8.28 8.87 3.94
N ALA A 78 -8.08 8.97 5.26
CA ALA A 78 -7.12 9.91 5.84
C ALA A 78 -5.67 9.55 5.43
N TYR A 79 -5.36 8.25 5.37
CA TYR A 79 -4.06 7.78 4.91
C TYR A 79 -3.85 8.06 3.42
N TYR A 80 -4.87 7.88 2.58
CA TYR A 80 -4.86 8.26 1.17
C TYR A 80 -4.49 9.73 1.01
N ILE A 81 -5.21 10.64 1.68
CA ILE A 81 -4.94 12.09 1.62
C ILE A 81 -3.51 12.40 2.06
N HIS A 82 -3.05 11.80 3.16
CA HIS A 82 -1.69 11.97 3.67
C HIS A 82 -0.61 11.53 2.67
N VAL A 83 -0.78 10.36 2.04
CA VAL A 83 0.14 9.84 1.03
C VAL A 83 0.18 10.76 -0.19
N ARG A 84 -0.98 11.22 -0.67
CA ARG A 84 -1.07 12.11 -1.84
C ARG A 84 -0.41 13.47 -1.58
N ALA A 85 -0.56 14.03 -0.37
CA ALA A 85 0.13 15.25 0.04
C ALA A 85 1.66 15.07 0.03
N LEU A 86 2.17 13.98 0.63
CA LEU A 86 3.61 13.70 0.63
C LEU A 86 4.17 13.41 -0.78
N ILE A 87 3.35 12.89 -1.69
CA ILE A 87 3.75 12.74 -3.10
C ILE A 87 3.86 14.10 -3.78
N ALA A 88 2.89 15.00 -3.57
CA ALA A 88 2.93 16.35 -4.12
C ALA A 88 4.16 17.14 -3.65
N GLU A 89 4.61 16.88 -2.42
CA GLU A 89 5.85 17.44 -1.86
C GLU A 89 7.14 16.68 -2.24
N GLY A 90 7.04 15.57 -3.00
CA GLY A 90 8.20 14.76 -3.40
C GLY A 90 8.81 13.88 -2.29
N ARG A 91 8.13 13.72 -1.16
CA ARG A 91 8.64 13.09 0.08
C ARG A 91 8.25 11.62 0.25
N TRP A 92 7.35 11.09 -0.58
CA TRP A 92 6.80 9.73 -0.35
C TRP A 92 7.67 8.61 -0.92
N HIS A 93 8.01 8.69 -2.21
CA HIS A 93 8.79 7.70 -2.96
C HIS A 93 10.29 8.00 -2.95
N VAL A 94 10.76 8.78 -1.98
CA VAL A 94 12.19 9.04 -1.82
C VAL A 94 12.92 7.71 -1.81
N ARG A 95 13.91 7.59 -2.70
CA ARG A 95 14.69 6.38 -2.88
C ARG A 95 15.49 6.17 -1.60
N CYS A 96 14.94 5.45 -0.63
CA CYS A 96 15.73 4.97 0.51
C CYS A 96 16.58 3.78 0.05
N TRP A 97 17.54 4.08 -0.82
CA TRP A 97 18.89 3.56 -0.70
C TRP A 97 19.85 4.66 -1.16
N MET A 98 20.21 5.51 -0.20
CA MET A 98 21.51 6.16 -0.15
C MET A 98 22.23 5.52 1.05
N PRO A 99 23.25 4.68 0.85
CA PRO A 99 24.24 4.44 1.88
C PRO A 99 25.25 5.59 1.82
N ASP A 100 24.98 6.74 2.42
CA ASP A 100 25.95 7.84 2.38
C ASP A 100 25.85 8.69 3.65
N ARG A 101 26.90 8.73 4.47
CA ARG A 101 28.10 9.54 4.20
C ARG A 101 29.16 9.25 5.26
N ILE A 102 30.36 8.94 4.78
CA ILE A 102 31.62 9.05 5.53
C ILE A 102 31.65 10.45 6.15
N LEU A 103 31.74 10.51 7.48
CA LEU A 103 32.06 11.71 8.22
C LEU A 103 33.43 12.18 7.72
N SER A 104 33.47 13.44 7.28
CA SER A 104 34.70 14.17 6.95
C SER A 104 35.62 14.28 8.16
#